data_AF-A0A2J8P969-F1
#
_entry.id   AF-A0A2J8P969-F1
#
_cell.length_a   1.000
_cell.length_b   1.000
_cell.length_c   1.000
_cell.angle_alpha   90.00
_cell.angle_beta   90.00
_cell.angle_gamma   90.00
#
_symmetry.space_group_name_H-M   'P 1'
#
loop_
_entity.id
_entity.type
_entity.pdbx_description
1 polymer ?
#
loop_
_entity_poly.entity_id
_entity_poly.type
_entity_poly.pdbx_seq_one_letter_code
_entity_poly.pdbx_strand_id
1 'polypeptide(L)'
;MPIRALCTICSDFFDHSRDVAAIHCGHTFHLQCLIQWFETAPSRTCPQCRIQVGKRTIINKLFFDLAQEEENVLDAEFLKNELDNIRAQLSQKVADSLL
;
A
#
# COMPACT_ATOMS: atom_id res chain seq x y z
N MET A 1 1.27 14.24 -3.62
CA MET A 1 0.40 13.11 -3.20
C MET A 1 0.90 11.87 -3.91
N PRO A 2 1.35 10.83 -3.19
CA PRO A 2 1.85 9.61 -3.83
C PRO A 2 0.74 8.90 -4.60
N ILE A 3 1.13 8.20 -5.66
CA ILE A 3 0.22 7.37 -6.45
C ILE A 3 -0.21 6.19 -5.56
N ARG A 4 -1.50 6.14 -5.20
CA ARG A 4 -2.09 4.99 -4.51
C ARG A 4 -2.65 4.01 -5.53
N ALA A 5 -1.89 2.97 -5.83
CA ALA A 5 -2.28 1.92 -6.77
C ALA A 5 -2.80 0.67 -6.03
N LEU A 6 -3.80 0.00 -6.63
CA LEU A 6 -4.47 -1.16 -6.04
C LEU A 6 -4.62 -2.29 -7.06
N CYS A 7 -4.68 -3.53 -6.57
CA CYS A 7 -5.01 -4.71 -7.35
C CYS A 7 -6.53 -4.84 -7.48
N THR A 8 -7.08 -4.70 -8.68
CA THR A 8 -8.54 -4.75 -8.89
C THR A 8 -9.14 -6.16 -8.80
N ILE A 9 -8.33 -7.21 -8.73
CA ILE A 9 -8.81 -8.59 -8.48
C ILE A 9 -9.19 -8.77 -7.01
N CYS A 10 -8.35 -8.29 -6.08
CA CYS A 10 -8.57 -8.46 -4.63
C CYS A 10 -8.99 -7.17 -3.91
N SER A 11 -9.08 -6.04 -4.63
CA SER A 11 -9.43 -4.72 -4.11
C SER A 11 -8.52 -4.23 -2.98
N ASP A 12 -7.24 -4.57 -3.05
CA ASP A 12 -6.25 -4.27 -2.00
C ASP A 12 -5.06 -3.47 -2.58
N PHE A 13 -4.39 -2.68 -1.74
CA PHE A 13 -3.26 -1.85 -2.16
C PHE A 13 -2.03 -2.68 -2.50
N PHE A 14 -1.22 -2.18 -3.42
CA PHE A 14 0.13 -2.71 -3.62
C PHE A 14 1.02 -2.30 -2.45
N ASP A 15 1.78 -3.26 -1.93
CA ASP A 15 2.68 -3.10 -0.79
C ASP A 15 4.05 -3.75 -1.10
N HIS A 16 4.98 -3.64 -0.17
CA HIS A 16 6.32 -4.23 -0.31
C HIS A 16 6.37 -5.75 -0.06
N SER A 17 5.26 -6.36 0.39
CA SER A 17 5.22 -7.78 0.78
C SER A 17 4.82 -8.69 -0.37
N ARG A 18 4.08 -8.18 -1.37
CA ARG A 18 3.54 -8.95 -2.48
C ARG A 18 4.07 -8.47 -3.83
N ASP A 19 4.41 -9.43 -4.68
CA ASP A 19 4.88 -9.14 -6.03
C ASP A 19 3.76 -8.56 -6.90
N VAL A 20 4.09 -7.50 -7.64
CA VAL A 20 3.22 -6.88 -8.63
C VAL A 20 3.59 -7.37 -10.03
N ALA A 21 2.63 -7.89 -10.76
CA ALA A 21 2.76 -8.31 -12.15
C ALA A 21 2.07 -7.32 -13.09
N ALA A 22 2.61 -7.16 -14.30
CA ALA A 22 1.98 -6.41 -15.38
C ALA A 22 1.68 -7.28 -16.60
N ILE A 23 0.56 -6.98 -17.23
CA ILE A 23 0.19 -7.53 -18.54
C ILE A 23 0.65 -6.55 -19.62
N HIS A 24 0.96 -7.02 -20.82
CA HIS A 24 1.31 -6.17 -21.98
C HIS A 24 0.30 -5.05 -22.32
N CYS A 25 -0.94 -5.10 -21.82
CA CYS A 25 -1.90 -4.01 -21.93
C CYS A 25 -1.69 -2.88 -20.90
N GLY A 26 -0.68 -2.98 -20.03
CA GLY A 26 -0.31 -1.99 -19.01
C GLY A 26 -0.98 -2.15 -17.65
N HIS A 27 -2.01 -3.01 -17.52
CA HIS A 27 -2.68 -3.22 -16.24
C HIS A 27 -1.85 -4.08 -15.28
N THR A 28 -1.83 -3.67 -14.01
CA THR A 28 -1.06 -4.29 -12.92
C THR A 28 -1.95 -4.98 -11.91
N PHE A 29 -1.48 -6.10 -11.37
CA PHE A 29 -2.17 -6.92 -10.38
C PHE A 29 -1.15 -7.58 -9.45
N HIS A 30 -1.55 -8.08 -8.29
CA HIS A 30 -0.69 -8.99 -7.53
C HIS A 30 -0.42 -10.24 -8.36
N LEU A 31 0.83 -10.73 -8.38
CA LEU A 31 1.23 -11.91 -9.14
C LEU A 31 0.34 -13.11 -8.79
N GLN A 32 0.12 -13.35 -7.50
CA GLN A 32 -0.72 -14.46 -7.04
C GLN A 32 -2.18 -14.33 -7.50
N CYS A 33 -2.75 -13.13 -7.41
CA CYS A 33 -4.11 -12.88 -7.89
C CYS A 33 -4.23 -13.13 -9.40
N LEU A 34 -3.22 -12.71 -10.16
CA LEU A 34 -3.20 -12.89 -11.61
C LEU A 34 -3.06 -14.36 -12.01
N ILE A 35 -2.23 -15.13 -11.30
CA ILE A 35 -2.10 -16.59 -11.49
C ILE A 35 -3.45 -17.27 -11.25
N GLN A 36 -4.08 -17.02 -10.10
CA GLN A 36 -5.38 -17.60 -9.75
C GLN A 36 -6.47 -17.22 -10.76
N TRP A 37 -6.44 -15.99 -11.28
CA TRP A 37 -7.36 -15.57 -12.34
C TRP A 37 -7.20 -16.40 -13.61
N PHE A 38 -5.97 -16.66 -14.05
CA PHE A 38 -5.74 -17.48 -15.25
C PHE A 38 -5.97 -18.97 -15.06
N GLU A 39 -5.93 -19.47 -13.83
CA GLU A 39 -6.33 -20.85 -13.51
C GLU A 39 -7.85 -21.04 -13.59
N THR A 40 -8.61 -20.02 -13.18
CA THR A 40 -10.08 -20.06 -13.18
C THR A 40 -10.71 -19.65 -14.51
N ALA A 41 -10.05 -18.79 -15.30
CA ALA A 41 -10.54 -18.28 -16.57
C ALA A 41 -9.81 -18.90 -17.79
N PRO A 42 -10.45 -19.83 -18.55
CA PRO A 42 -9.80 -20.50 -19.68
C PRO A 42 -9.44 -19.56 -20.84
N SER A 43 -10.12 -18.43 -20.97
CA SER A 43 -9.87 -17.44 -22.02
C SER A 43 -8.59 -16.63 -21.81
N ARG A 44 -7.97 -16.67 -20.63
CA ARG A 44 -6.76 -15.89 -20.26
C ARG A 44 -6.80 -14.46 -20.80
N THR A 45 -7.69 -13.66 -20.24
CA THR A 45 -7.86 -12.25 -20.60
C THR A 45 -7.50 -11.36 -19.41
N CYS A 46 -7.06 -10.13 -19.70
CA CYS A 46 -6.83 -9.13 -18.67
C CYS A 46 -8.13 -8.90 -17.87
N PRO A 47 -8.11 -8.96 -16.52
CA PRO A 47 -9.29 -8.73 -15.69
C PRO A 47 -9.97 -7.38 -15.93
N GLN A 48 -9.20 -6.36 -16.33
CA GLN A 48 -9.68 -4.99 -16.49
C GLN A 48 -10.20 -4.71 -17.91
N CYS A 49 -9.37 -4.90 -18.92
CA CYS A 49 -9.68 -4.52 -20.31
C CYS A 49 -10.02 -5.70 -21.23
N ARG A 50 -10.00 -6.94 -20.71
CA ARG A 50 -10.34 -8.17 -21.42
C ARG A 50 -9.48 -8.51 -22.65
N ILE A 51 -8.37 -7.81 -22.86
CA ILE A 51 -7.38 -8.14 -23.90
C ILE A 51 -6.78 -9.53 -23.64
N GLN A 52 -6.62 -10.32 -24.69
CA GLN A 52 -6.04 -11.67 -24.66
C GLN A 52 -4.60 -11.65 -24.15
N VAL A 53 -4.26 -12.51 -23.19
CA VAL A 53 -2.93 -12.56 -22.56
C VAL A 53 -2.19 -13.84 -22.94
N GLY A 54 -1.02 -13.68 -23.56
CA GLY A 54 -0.10 -14.78 -23.84
C GLY A 54 0.80 -15.06 -22.65
N LYS A 55 1.24 -16.32 -22.47
CA LYS A 55 2.15 -16.71 -21.36
C LYS A 55 3.49 -15.94 -21.37
N ARG A 56 3.94 -15.49 -22.55
CA ARG A 56 5.20 -14.74 -22.73
C ARG A 56 5.02 -13.22 -22.66
N THR A 57 3.80 -12.73 -22.46
CA THR A 57 3.49 -11.29 -22.47
C THR A 57 3.10 -10.75 -21.09
N ILE A 58 3.52 -11.47 -20.04
CA ILE A 58 3.35 -11.11 -18.63
C ILE A 58 4.72 -10.82 -18.04
N ILE A 59 4.84 -9.70 -17.35
CA ILE A 59 5.99 -9.37 -16.51
C ILE A 59 5.58 -9.79 -15.10
N ASN A 60 6.15 -10.89 -14.59
CA ASN A 60 5.70 -11.51 -13.34
C ASN A 60 6.01 -10.67 -12.09
N LYS A 61 7.05 -9.84 -12.15
CA LYS A 61 7.47 -9.01 -11.02
C LYS A 61 7.99 -7.68 -11.52
N LEU A 62 7.40 -6.60 -11.03
CA LEU A 62 7.86 -5.24 -11.21
C LEU A 62 8.72 -4.84 -10.01
N PHE A 63 9.82 -4.14 -10.28
CA PHE A 63 10.68 -3.53 -9.29
C PHE A 63 10.51 -2.02 -9.40
N PHE A 64 10.02 -1.40 -8.34
CA PHE A 64 9.85 0.05 -8.28
C PHE A 64 10.96 0.63 -7.40
N ASP A 65 11.78 1.49 -7.98
CA ASP A 65 12.72 2.31 -7.22
C ASP A 65 11.94 3.48 -6.60
N LEU A 66 11.21 3.16 -5.52
CA LEU A 66 10.53 4.18 -4.74
C LEU A 66 11.60 4.97 -3.98
N ALA A 67 11.70 6.27 -4.28
CA ALA A 67 12.39 7.18 -3.38
C ALA A 67 11.71 7.02 -2.02
N GLN A 68 12.47 6.59 -0.99
CA GLN A 68 11.97 6.53 0.38
C GLN A 68 11.29 7.87 0.64
N GLU A 69 9.97 7.86 0.85
CA GLU A 69 9.36 8.95 1.56
C GLU A 69 10.18 9.05 2.83
N GLU A 70 10.80 10.21 3.09
CA GLU A 70 11.25 10.53 4.43
C GLU A 70 10.04 10.23 5.29
N GLU A 71 10.04 9.07 5.97
CA GLU A 71 9.12 8.86 7.06
C GLU A 71 9.35 10.13 7.89
N ASN A 72 8.31 10.94 8.05
CA ASN A 72 8.26 11.82 9.19
C ASN A 72 8.19 10.87 10.38
N VAL A 73 9.33 10.26 10.72
CA VAL A 73 9.60 9.67 12.01
C VAL A 73 9.56 10.90 12.89
N LEU A 74 8.35 11.26 13.34
CA LEU A 74 8.21 12.09 14.51
C LEU A 74 8.99 11.32 15.56
N ASP A 75 10.17 11.83 15.88
CA ASP A 75 11.11 11.22 16.79
C ASP A 75 10.33 10.75 18.02
N ALA A 76 10.52 9.50 18.44
CA ALA A 76 9.86 8.97 19.63
C ALA A 76 10.12 9.90 20.83
N GLU A 77 11.27 10.57 20.84
CA GLU A 77 11.63 11.63 21.78
C GLU A 77 10.67 12.84 21.69
N PHE A 78 10.36 13.33 20.48
CA PHE A 78 9.44 14.44 20.27
C PHE A 78 8.02 14.12 20.76
N LEU A 79 7.50 12.94 20.39
CA LEU A 79 6.17 12.50 20.81
C LEU A 79 6.07 12.34 22.34
N LYS A 80 7.14 11.83 22.96
CA LYS A 80 7.21 11.69 24.42
C LYS A 80 7.24 13.05 25.12
N ASN A 81 8.04 13.99 24.61
CA ASN A 81 8.13 15.34 25.15
C ASN A 81 6.79 16.07 25.10
N GLU A 82 6.06 15.96 23.98
CA GLU A 82 4.73 16.57 23.84
C GLU A 82 3.72 15.94 24.82
N LEU A 83 3.75 14.61 24.98
CA LEU A 83 2.89 13.90 25.92
C LEU A 83 3.14 14.33 27.38
N ASP A 84 4.40 14.49 27.76
CA ASP A 84 4.76 14.91 29.11
C ASP A 84 4.37 16.37 29.37
N ASN A 85 4.48 17.24 28.36
CA ASN A 85 4.02 18.63 28.44
C ASN A 85 2.49 18.72 28.60
N ILE A 86 1.73 17.97 27.79
CA ILE A 86 0.26 17.89 27.90
C ILE A 86 -0.16 17.35 29.26
N ARG A 87 0.53 16.31 29.78
CA ARG A 87 0.28 15.77 31.13
C ARG A 87 0.48 16.81 32.21
N ALA A 88 1.58 17.57 32.14
CA ALA A 88 1.86 18.64 33.11
C ALA A 88 0.76 19.72 33.10
N GLN A 89 0.34 20.16 31.90
CA GLN A 89 -0.74 21.14 31.76
C GLN A 89 -2.08 20.62 32.28
N LEU A 90 -2.37 19.33 32.05
CA LEU A 90 -3.59 18.70 32.55
C LEU A 90 -3.57 18.60 34.07
N SER A 91 -2.45 18.17 34.67
CA SER A 91 -2.29 18.13 36.13
C SER A 91 -2.49 19.49 36.76
N GLN A 92 -1.98 20.56 36.12
CA GLN A 92 -2.15 21.92 36.60
C GLN A 92 -3.61 22.40 36.50
N LYS A 93 -4.29 22.16 35.37
CA LYS A 93 -5.72 22.47 35.23
C LYS A 93 -6.61 21.71 36.20
N VAL A 94 -6.29 20.44 36.49
CA VAL A 94 -7.01 19.64 37.48
C VAL A 94 -6.81 20.22 38.88
N ALA A 95 -5.58 20.59 39.24
CA ALA A 95 -5.29 21.23 40.52
C ALA A 95 -6.01 22.59 40.66
N ASP A 96 -6.02 23.41 39.61
CA ASP A 96 -6.72 24.70 39.58
C ASP A 96 -8.25 24.55 39.64
N SER A 97 -8.81 23.43 39.16
CA SER A 97 -10.24 23.14 39.19
C SER A 97 -10.76 22.54 40.51
N LEU A 98 -9.86 22.15 41.41
CA LEU A 98 -10.16 21.58 42.73
C LEU A 98 -10.05 22.61 43.88
N LEU A 99 -9.76 23.87 43.54
CA LEU A 99 -9.82 25.05 44.41
C LEU A 99 -11.11 25.85 44.12
#